data_AF-A0A2J4PLW6-F1
#
_entry.id   AF-A0A2J4PLW6-F1
#
_cell.length_a   1.000
_cell.length_b   1.000
_cell.length_c   1.000
_cell.angle_alpha   90.00
_cell.angle_beta   90.00
_cell.angle_gamma   90.00
#
_symmetry.space_group_name_H-M   'P 1'
#
loop_
_entity.id
_entity.type
_entity.pdbx_description
1 polymer ?
#
loop_
_entity_poly.entity_id
_entity_poly.type
_entity_poly.pdbx_seq_one_letter_code
_entity_poly.pdbx_strand_id
1 'polypeptide(L)'
;GCFWHHHDCYLFKVPATRTAFWLDKIAKNVARDRRDIGRLAEQGWRVLVVWECALRGRKKLNDDELGERLEEWICGGGPCAQIDTQGIGVLDVTSPPYRM
;
A
#
# COMPACT_ATOMS: atom_id res chain seq x y z
N GLY A 1 -1.23 -5.69 4.15
CA GLY A 1 -0.05 -6.55 4.41
C GLY A 1 0.86 -6.60 3.19
N CYS A 2 2.17 -6.39 3.34
CA CYS A 2 3.09 -6.19 2.20
C CYS A 2 3.12 -7.37 1.23
N PHE A 3 3.14 -8.61 1.75
CA PHE A 3 3.15 -9.82 0.92
C PHE A 3 1.89 -9.94 0.04
N TRP A 4 0.71 -9.78 0.65
CA TRP A 4 -0.58 -10.07 0.02
C TRP A 4 -0.98 -9.10 -1.10
N HIS A 5 -0.47 -7.87 -1.01
CA HIS A 5 -0.80 -6.76 -1.90
C HIS A 5 0.43 -6.29 -2.69
N HIS A 6 1.45 -7.14 -2.82
CA HIS A 6 2.63 -6.91 -3.66
C HIS A 6 3.35 -5.57 -3.42
N HIS A 7 3.60 -5.23 -2.16
CA HIS A 7 4.36 -4.03 -1.85
C HIS A 7 5.83 -4.19 -2.22
N ASP A 8 6.43 -3.21 -2.88
CA ASP A 8 7.85 -3.19 -3.21
C ASP A 8 8.70 -2.84 -1.98
N CYS A 9 8.78 -3.78 -1.04
CA CYS A 9 9.60 -3.64 0.14
C CYS A 9 10.21 -4.97 0.59
N TYR A 10 11.10 -4.90 1.58
CA TYR A 10 11.85 -6.05 2.09
C TYR A 10 11.01 -7.19 2.68
N LEU A 11 9.72 -6.97 2.96
CA LEU A 11 8.78 -7.99 3.45
C LEU A 11 8.14 -8.81 2.32
N PHE A 12 8.19 -8.31 1.07
CA PHE A 12 7.73 -9.08 -0.07
C PHE A 12 8.83 -10.04 -0.53
N LYS A 13 8.50 -11.34 -0.53
CA LYS A 13 9.37 -12.39 -1.05
C LYS A 13 8.53 -13.37 -1.83
N VAL A 14 8.97 -13.68 -3.05
CA VAL A 14 8.30 -14.68 -3.88
C VAL A 14 8.50 -16.06 -3.24
N PRO A 15 7.40 -16.80 -2.95
CA PRO A 15 7.54 -18.15 -2.40
C PRO A 15 8.20 -19.10 -3.41
N ALA A 16 9.19 -19.86 -2.96
CA ALA A 16 9.87 -20.87 -3.78
C ALA A 16 8.96 -22.06 -4.14
N THR A 17 7.96 -22.33 -3.31
CA THR A 17 7.00 -23.42 -3.52
C THR A 17 5.72 -22.88 -4.15
N ARG A 18 5.25 -23.51 -5.24
CA ARG A 18 4.05 -23.11 -6.00
C ARG A 18 4.10 -21.65 -6.47
N THR A 19 5.26 -21.20 -6.94
CA THR A 19 5.52 -19.81 -7.34
C THR A 19 4.47 -19.23 -8.28
N ALA A 20 4.13 -19.94 -9.37
CA ALA A 20 3.13 -19.48 -10.33
C ALA A 20 1.74 -19.24 -9.71
N PHE A 21 1.32 -20.14 -8.80
CA PHE A 21 0.06 -19.98 -8.08
C PHE A 21 0.06 -18.74 -7.18
N TRP A 22 1.16 -18.49 -6.47
CA TRP A 22 1.26 -17.33 -5.58
C TRP A 22 1.30 -16.03 -6.37
N LEU A 23 2.06 -15.97 -7.46
CA LEU A 23 2.11 -14.79 -8.32
C LEU A 23 0.74 -14.47 -8.92
N ASP A 24 0.02 -15.45 -9.44
CA ASP A 24 -1.36 -15.27 -9.94
C ASP A 24 -2.31 -14.80 -8.84
N LYS A 25 -2.26 -15.40 -7.66
CA LYS A 25 -3.11 -15.01 -6.52
C LYS A 25 -2.84 -13.58 -6.06
N ILE A 26 -1.57 -13.21 -5.96
CA ILE A 26 -1.15 -11.87 -5.53
C ILE A 26 -1.53 -10.84 -6.60
N ALA A 27 -1.33 -11.14 -7.89
CA ALA A 27 -1.77 -10.27 -8.98
C ALA A 27 -3.28 -10.01 -8.95
N LYS A 28 -4.09 -11.04 -8.66
CA LYS A 28 -5.55 -10.89 -8.47
C LYS A 28 -5.91 -10.01 -7.28
N ASN A 29 -5.11 -10.03 -6.20
CA ASN A 29 -5.31 -9.13 -5.07
C ASN A 29 -5.01 -7.67 -5.46
N VAL A 30 -3.88 -7.41 -6.12
CA VAL A 30 -3.51 -6.07 -6.59
C VAL A 30 -4.57 -5.51 -7.54
N ALA A 31 -5.09 -6.33 -8.47
CA ALA A 31 -6.17 -5.94 -9.36
C ALA A 31 -7.47 -5.58 -8.60
N ARG A 32 -7.76 -6.32 -7.52
CA ARG A 32 -8.89 -6.03 -6.62
C ARG A 32 -8.70 -4.71 -5.89
N ASP A 33 -7.51 -4.47 -5.34
CA ASP A 33 -7.19 -3.24 -4.61
C ASP A 33 -7.40 -2.02 -5.49
N ARG A 34 -6.91 -2.03 -6.73
CA ARG A 34 -7.14 -0.93 -7.70
C ARG A 34 -8.60 -0.66 -7.97
N ARG A 35 -9.37 -1.72 -8.22
CA ARG A 35 -10.81 -1.60 -8.47
C ARG A 35 -11.52 -0.99 -7.26
N ASP A 36 -11.17 -1.43 -6.05
CA ASP A 36 -11.84 -0.99 -4.84
C ASP A 36 -11.44 0.45 -4.48
N ILE A 37 -10.16 0.83 -4.65
CA ILE A 37 -9.70 2.22 -4.51
C ILE A 37 -10.38 3.14 -5.54
N GLY A 38 -10.48 2.70 -6.80
CA GLY A 38 -11.16 3.46 -7.86
C GLY A 38 -12.64 3.72 -7.53
N ARG A 39 -13.36 2.68 -7.07
CA ARG A 39 -14.76 2.81 -6.64
C ARG A 39 -14.94 3.74 -5.45
N LEU A 40 -14.02 3.71 -4.49
CA LEU A 40 -14.03 4.64 -3.36
C LEU A 40 -13.84 6.07 -3.84
N ALA A 41 -12.88 6.32 -4.74
CA ALA A 41 -12.64 7.63 -5.32
C ALA A 41 -13.86 8.14 -6.12
N GLU A 42 -14.51 7.29 -6.92
CA GLU A 42 -15.76 7.63 -7.64
C GLU A 42 -16.90 8.04 -6.71
N GLN A 43 -16.92 7.52 -5.48
CA GLN A 43 -17.89 7.87 -4.44
C GLN A 43 -17.48 9.10 -3.61
N GLY A 44 -16.36 9.75 -3.95
CA GLY A 44 -15.84 10.92 -3.23
C GLY A 44 -15.04 10.59 -1.97
N TRP A 45 -14.69 9.31 -1.73
CA TRP A 45 -13.83 8.94 -0.63
C TRP A 45 -12.35 9.17 -0.97
N ARG A 46 -11.62 9.70 0.01
CA ARG A 46 -10.16 9.70 -0.01
C ARG A 46 -9.66 8.39 0.60
N VAL A 47 -8.60 7.83 0.03
CA VAL A 47 -8.03 6.55 0.48
C VAL A 47 -6.60 6.74 0.96
N LEU A 48 -6.32 6.22 2.15
CA LEU A 48 -4.98 6.11 2.70
C LEU A 48 -4.61 4.62 2.83
N VAL A 49 -3.49 4.21 2.24
CA VAL A 49 -2.94 2.86 2.41
C VAL A 49 -1.75 2.93 3.37
N VAL A 50 -1.88 2.34 4.56
CA VAL A 50 -0.76 2.20 5.48
C VAL A 50 -0.14 0.80 5.31
N TRP A 51 1.07 0.75 4.77
CA TRP A 51 1.76 -0.50 4.50
C TRP A 51 2.26 -1.15 5.80
N GLU A 52 2.18 -2.47 5.83
CA GLU A 52 2.61 -3.27 6.99
C GLU A 52 4.05 -2.99 7.41
N CYS A 53 4.95 -2.74 6.47
CA CYS A 53 6.34 -2.43 6.77
C CYS A 53 6.54 -1.10 7.51
N ALA A 54 5.57 -0.18 7.45
CA ALA A 54 5.58 1.04 8.25
C ALA A 54 5.09 0.78 9.68
N LEU A 55 4.27 -0.25 9.89
CA LEU A 55 3.68 -0.59 11.20
C LEU A 55 4.51 -1.60 11.99
N ARG A 56 5.23 -2.49 11.30
CA ARG A 56 5.99 -3.56 11.94
C ARG A 56 7.30 -3.90 11.22
N GLY A 57 8.18 -4.56 11.95
CA GLY A 57 9.49 -4.99 11.47
C GLY A 57 10.55 -3.90 11.61
N ARG A 58 11.76 -4.21 11.12
CA ARG A 58 12.99 -3.43 11.38
C ARG A 58 13.02 -2.01 10.80
N LYS A 59 12.09 -1.68 9.90
CA LYS A 59 11.98 -0.35 9.26
C LYS A 59 10.64 0.33 9.57
N LYS A 60 9.96 -0.08 10.64
CA LYS A 60 8.71 0.58 11.06
C LYS A 60 8.99 2.05 11.38
N LEU A 61 8.00 2.90 11.14
CA LEU A 61 8.06 4.30 11.56
C LEU A 61 7.95 4.39 13.10
N ASN A 62 8.43 5.50 13.66
CA ASN A 62 8.10 5.85 15.03
C ASN A 62 6.58 6.08 15.14
N ASP A 63 6.01 5.81 16.31
CA ASP A 63 4.59 5.98 16.56
C ASP A 63 4.21 7.48 16.50
N ASP A 64 5.08 8.39 16.95
CA ASP A 64 4.85 9.84 16.82
C ASP A 64 4.89 10.28 15.35
N GLU A 65 5.89 9.85 14.59
CA GLU A 65 6.00 10.17 13.15
C GLU A 65 4.79 9.67 12.36
N LEU A 66 4.33 8.45 12.67
CA LEU A 66 3.13 7.88 12.06
C LEU A 66 1.88 8.67 12.47
N GLY A 67 1.78 9.05 13.76
CA GLY A 67 0.69 9.87 14.30
C GLY A 67 0.56 11.21 13.58
N GLU A 68 1.67 11.94 13.47
CA GLU A 68 1.72 13.24 12.77
C GLU A 68 1.25 13.11 11.31
N ARG A 69 1.69 12.09 10.58
CA ARG A 69 1.31 11.88 9.17
C ARG A 69 -0.15 11.47 9.02
N LEU A 70 -0.68 10.68 9.96
CA LEU A 70 -2.10 10.32 9.98
C LEU A 70 -2.96 11.56 10.24
N GLU A 71 -2.61 12.37 11.24
CA GLU A 71 -3.35 13.58 11.59
C GLU A 71 -3.36 14.57 10.41
N GLU A 72 -2.19 14.85 9.83
CA GLU A 72 -2.05 15.73 8.68
C GLU A 72 -2.94 15.27 7.49
N TRP A 73 -2.96 13.98 7.19
CA TRP A 73 -3.75 13.47 6.06
C TRP A 73 -5.25 13.42 6.34
N ILE A 74 -5.65 13.03 7.55
CA ILE A 74 -7.06 12.93 7.95
C ILE A 74 -7.68 14.32 8.00
N CYS A 75 -7.04 15.26 8.68
CA CYS A 75 -7.57 16.61 8.92
C CYS A 75 -7.29 17.58 7.76
N GLY A 76 -6.15 17.45 7.07
CA GLY A 76 -5.70 18.40 6.05
C GLY A 76 -6.37 18.29 4.68
N GLY A 77 -7.14 17.23 4.42
CA GLY A 77 -7.89 17.07 3.16
C GLY A 77 -7.03 16.78 1.92
N GLY A 78 -5.80 16.29 2.10
CA GLY A 78 -4.89 15.93 1.00
C GLY A 78 -5.40 14.79 0.11
N PRO A 79 -4.81 14.57 -1.08
CA PRO A 79 -5.24 13.52 -2.02
C PRO A 79 -5.05 12.11 -1.45
N CYS A 80 -5.54 11.09 -2.16
CA CYS A 80 -5.25 9.70 -1.80
C CYS A 80 -3.74 9.48 -1.66
N ALA A 81 -3.33 8.79 -0.61
CA ALA A 81 -1.94 8.66 -0.21
C ALA A 81 -1.61 7.23 0.26
N GLN A 82 -0.32 6.96 0.39
CA GLN A 82 0.20 5.75 1.00
C GLN A 82 1.30 6.11 2.00
N ILE A 83 1.44 5.30 3.05
CA ILE A 83 2.51 5.41 4.03
C ILE A 83 3.31 4.12 4.00
N ASP A 84 4.59 4.22 3.71
CA ASP A 84 5.55 3.15 3.83
C ASP A 84 6.75 3.55 4.72
N THR A 85 7.83 2.77 4.69
CA THR A 85 9.05 3.03 5.47
C THR A 85 9.79 4.33 5.13
N GLN A 86 9.45 4.97 4.01
CA GLN A 86 10.00 6.25 3.55
C GLN A 86 9.09 7.44 3.88
N GLY A 87 7.94 7.21 4.54
CA GLY A 87 6.97 8.23 4.89
C GLY A 87 5.74 8.22 3.99
N ILE A 88 5.10 9.39 3.85
CA ILE A 88 3.86 9.55 3.07
C ILE A 88 4.18 9.87 1.60
N GLY A 89 3.50 9.20 0.67
CA GLY A 89 3.58 9.43 -0.76
C GLY A 89 2.20 9.44 -1.41
N VAL A 90 2.12 9.97 -2.62
CA VAL A 90 0.86 9.94 -3.40
C VAL A 90 0.51 8.48 -3.73
N LEU A 91 -0.77 8.13 -3.59
CA LEU A 91 -1.29 6.83 -4.01
C LEU A 91 -1.63 6.89 -5.49
N ASP A 92 -0.70 6.43 -6.34
CA ASP A 92 -0.98 6.30 -7.76
C ASP A 92 -1.75 5.00 -8.05
N VAL A 93 -3.05 5.15 -8.26
CA VAL A 93 -3.97 4.05 -8.59
C VAL A 93 -3.91 3.68 -10.08
N THR A 94 -3.31 4.53 -10.90
CA THR A 94 -3.28 4.42 -12.38
C THR A 94 -2.00 3.78 -12.91
N SER A 95 -0.91 3.83 -12.14
CA SER A 95 0.34 3.19 -12.54
C SER A 95 0.21 1.66 -12.60
N PRO A 96 0.67 1.01 -13.70
CA PRO A 96 0.77 -0.45 -13.78
C PRO A 96 1.68 -0.98 -12.67
N PRO A 97 1.51 -2.24 -12.22
CA PRO A 97 2.22 -2.74 -11.06
C PRO A 97 3.59 -3.15 -11.56
N TYR A 98 4.48 -2.17 -11.61
CA TYR A 98 5.91 -2.35 -11.78
C TYR A 98 6.36 -2.89 -13.14
N ARG A 99 7.54 -2.42 -13.56
CA ARG A 99 8.26 -2.89 -14.75
C ARG A 99 8.65 -4.35 -14.53
N MET A 100 8.39 -5.20 -15.52
CA MET A 100 9.05 -6.52 -15.66
C MET A 100 10.56 -6.35 -15.78
#